data_AF-A0A9W7DFH4-F1
#
_entry.id   AF-A0A9W7DFH4-F1
#
_cell.length_a   1.000
_cell.length_b   1.000
_cell.length_c   1.000
_cell.angle_alpha   90.00
_cell.angle_beta   90.00
_cell.angle_gamma   90.00
#
_symmetry.space_group_name_H-M   'P 1'
#
loop_
_entity.id
_entity.type
_entity.pdbx_description
1 polymer ?
#
loop_
_entity_poly.entity_id
_entity_poly.type
_entity_poly.pdbx_seq_one_letter_code
_entity_poly.pdbx_strand_id
1 'polypeptide(L)'
;MSFYDVLQRGDDFLKEYRPARSKLWNYVSHLTCLAAVGGSKLCLTLFYDVQVKGLANLDKGLALARKQNRGFLTIMNHMSVCDDPFLWGCLPWRYFMDLDDIRWGLAASNVCFKTEAASTFFSLGKILSTERFGRGPFQGALDAAVRILSPDDSLDEKHIYQGTPSSKKDITTLASPLGSSLVEHAKSFYNFSDGVQQDLFWNQLLLL
;
A
#
# COMPACT_ATOMS: atom_id res chain seq x y z
N MET A 1 -8.37 11.35 0.04
CA MET A 1 -7.85 12.73 0.14
C MET A 1 -6.44 12.71 -0.45
N SER A 2 -6.24 13.18 -1.66
CA SER A 2 -4.90 13.31 -2.24
C SER A 2 -4.75 14.71 -2.81
N PHE A 3 -3.58 15.31 -2.62
CA PHE A 3 -3.23 16.54 -3.32
C PHE A 3 -2.87 16.18 -4.77
N TYR A 4 -3.08 17.07 -5.73
CA TYR A 4 -2.68 16.82 -7.12
C TYR A 4 -1.21 16.40 -7.24
N ASP A 5 -0.34 17.00 -6.43
CA ASP A 5 1.08 16.65 -6.37
C ASP A 5 1.32 15.19 -5.92
N VAL A 6 0.45 14.63 -5.07
CA VAL A 6 0.53 13.22 -4.64
C VAL A 6 0.19 12.30 -5.81
N LEU A 7 -0.84 12.63 -6.59
CA LEU A 7 -1.22 11.85 -7.76
C LEU A 7 -0.12 11.85 -8.83
N GLN A 8 0.48 13.02 -9.09
CA GLN A 8 1.58 13.14 -10.05
C GLN A 8 2.82 12.36 -9.61
N ARG A 9 3.24 12.49 -8.35
CA ARG A 9 4.38 11.71 -7.82
C ARG A 9 4.11 10.21 -7.84
N GLY A 10 2.86 9.79 -7.60
CA GLY A 10 2.44 8.41 -7.72
C GLY A 10 2.54 7.89 -9.15
N ASP A 11 2.10 8.67 -10.14
CA ASP A 11 2.22 8.33 -11.55
C ASP A 11 3.69 8.22 -12.00
N ASP A 12 4.55 9.11 -11.51
CA ASP A 12 5.98 9.07 -11.83
C ASP A 12 6.67 7.85 -11.20
N PHE A 13 6.35 7.52 -9.95
CA PHE A 13 6.83 6.31 -9.30
C PHE A 13 6.36 5.03 -10.01
N LEU A 14 5.10 4.99 -10.48
CA LEU A 14 4.58 3.86 -11.23
C LEU A 14 5.27 3.66 -12.58
N LYS A 15 5.70 4.74 -13.25
CA LYS A 15 6.48 4.65 -14.51
C LYS A 15 7.88 4.07 -14.29
N GLU A 16 8.47 4.31 -13.13
CA GLU A 16 9.79 3.79 -12.77
C GLU A 16 9.72 2.28 -12.44
N TYR A 17 8.73 1.87 -11.63
CA TYR A 17 8.55 0.47 -11.24
C TYR A 17 7.94 -0.41 -12.34
N ARG A 18 7.23 0.20 -13.29
CA ARG A 18 6.58 -0.50 -14.40
C ARG A 18 6.91 0.24 -15.69
N PRO A 19 7.71 -0.36 -16.61
CA PRO A 19 7.88 0.22 -17.93
C PRO A 19 6.48 0.35 -18.58
N ALA A 20 6.08 1.60 -18.79
CA ALA A 20 4.71 2.01 -19.02
C ALA A 20 3.98 1.11 -20.04
N ARG A 21 2.79 0.62 -19.66
CA ARG A 21 1.74 0.13 -20.59
C ARG A 21 2.11 -1.00 -21.56
N SER A 22 3.26 -1.68 -21.43
CA SER A 22 3.53 -2.79 -22.33
C SER A 22 2.55 -3.94 -22.03
N LYS A 23 1.75 -4.33 -23.04
CA LYS A 23 0.78 -5.42 -22.90
C LYS A 23 1.47 -6.69 -22.44
N LEU A 24 2.70 -6.92 -22.92
CA LEU A 24 3.53 -8.04 -22.53
C LEU A 24 3.81 -8.08 -21.02
N TRP A 25 4.22 -6.96 -20.42
CA TRP A 25 4.45 -6.91 -18.97
C TRP A 25 3.17 -7.22 -18.19
N ASN A 26 2.02 -6.73 -18.65
CA ASN A 26 0.75 -7.01 -17.99
C ASN A 26 0.38 -8.51 -18.06
N TYR A 27 0.60 -9.15 -19.22
CA TYR A 27 0.37 -10.59 -19.36
C TYR A 27 1.34 -11.41 -18.51
N VAL A 28 2.63 -11.08 -18.51
CA VAL A 28 3.64 -11.79 -17.72
C VAL A 28 3.38 -11.61 -16.22
N SER A 29 3.10 -10.37 -15.79
CA SER A 29 2.70 -10.05 -14.41
C SER A 29 1.49 -10.88 -13.97
N HIS A 30 0.46 -10.93 -14.80
CA HIS A 30 -0.74 -11.72 -14.51
C HIS A 30 -0.46 -13.22 -14.45
N LEU A 31 0.36 -13.75 -15.35
CA LEU A 31 0.78 -15.15 -15.32
C LEU A 31 1.56 -15.46 -14.03
N THR A 32 2.46 -14.57 -13.60
CA THR A 32 3.20 -14.71 -12.34
C THR A 32 2.25 -14.72 -11.14
N CYS A 33 1.27 -13.80 -11.10
CA CYS A 33 0.25 -13.78 -10.04
C CYS A 33 -0.59 -15.06 -10.03
N LEU A 34 -1.07 -15.52 -11.19
CA LEU A 34 -1.84 -16.76 -11.30
C LEU A 34 -1.04 -17.98 -10.87
N ALA A 35 0.24 -18.06 -11.24
CA ALA A 35 1.12 -19.13 -10.83
C ALA A 35 1.31 -19.15 -9.31
N ALA A 36 1.52 -17.98 -8.70
CA ALA A 36 1.61 -17.83 -7.25
C ALA A 36 0.31 -18.27 -6.55
N VAL A 37 -0.85 -17.75 -7.00
CA VAL A 37 -2.18 -18.14 -6.47
C VAL A 37 -2.39 -19.64 -6.60
N GLY A 38 -2.06 -20.23 -7.75
CA GLY A 38 -2.22 -21.66 -8.00
C GLY A 38 -1.37 -22.53 -7.08
N GLY A 39 -0.10 -22.16 -6.89
CA GLY A 39 0.80 -22.83 -5.95
C GLY A 39 0.27 -22.75 -4.52
N SER A 40 -0.13 -21.57 -4.07
CA SER A 40 -0.66 -21.38 -2.72
C SER A 40 -1.97 -22.14 -2.49
N LYS A 41 -2.86 -22.13 -3.48
CA LYS A 41 -4.13 -22.86 -3.41
C LYS A 41 -3.92 -24.36 -3.37
N LEU A 42 -2.97 -24.88 -4.16
CA LEU A 42 -2.59 -26.29 -4.13
C LEU A 42 -2.08 -26.66 -2.73
N CYS A 43 -1.18 -25.88 -2.16
CA CYS A 43 -0.67 -26.10 -0.80
C CYS A 43 -1.79 -26.10 0.25
N LEU A 44 -2.69 -25.11 0.20
CA LEU A 44 -3.81 -25.05 1.14
C LEU A 44 -4.74 -26.24 0.99
N THR A 45 -5.07 -26.63 -0.26
CA THR A 45 -5.97 -27.76 -0.52
C THR A 45 -5.36 -29.10 -0.09
N LEU A 46 -4.03 -29.25 -0.18
CA LEU A 46 -3.34 -30.49 0.17
C LEU A 46 -3.04 -30.63 1.66
N PHE A 47 -2.70 -29.55 2.36
CA PHE A 47 -2.14 -29.61 3.72
C PHE A 47 -3.01 -28.98 4.80
N TYR A 48 -4.06 -28.23 4.45
CA TYR A 48 -4.84 -27.44 5.40
C TYR A 48 -6.35 -27.53 5.17
N ASP A 49 -7.13 -27.40 6.24
CA ASP A 49 -8.58 -27.15 6.15
C ASP A 49 -8.84 -25.66 6.38
N VAL A 50 -9.21 -24.96 5.31
CA VAL A 50 -9.38 -23.50 5.31
C VAL A 50 -10.86 -23.16 5.24
N GLN A 51 -11.33 -22.34 6.19
CA GLN A 51 -12.70 -21.82 6.18
C GLN A 51 -12.72 -20.34 5.78
N VAL A 52 -13.43 -20.02 4.71
CA VAL A 52 -13.65 -18.64 4.25
C VAL A 52 -15.06 -18.22 4.62
N LYS A 53 -15.17 -17.15 5.42
CA LYS A 53 -16.45 -16.58 5.86
C LYS A 53 -16.62 -15.17 5.32
N GLY A 54 -17.85 -14.76 5.06
CA GLY A 54 -18.17 -13.38 4.66
C GLY A 54 -17.84 -13.05 3.19
N LEU A 55 -17.69 -14.04 2.31
CA LEU A 55 -17.40 -13.82 0.89
C LEU A 55 -18.44 -12.92 0.19
N ALA A 56 -19.70 -13.03 0.58
CA ALA A 56 -20.77 -12.17 0.07
C ALA A 56 -20.57 -10.68 0.38
N ASN A 57 -19.89 -10.34 1.49
CA ASN A 57 -19.58 -8.95 1.82
C ASN A 57 -18.47 -8.42 0.91
N LEU A 58 -17.47 -9.26 0.61
CA LEU A 58 -16.42 -8.93 -0.34
C LEU A 58 -17.00 -8.69 -1.74
N ASP A 59 -17.92 -9.54 -2.20
CA ASP A 59 -18.62 -9.36 -3.48
C ASP A 59 -19.38 -8.05 -3.57
N LYS A 60 -20.17 -7.75 -2.55
CA LYS A 60 -20.93 -6.50 -2.48
C LYS A 60 -20.00 -5.30 -2.47
N GLY A 61 -18.92 -5.36 -1.69
CA GLY A 61 -17.91 -4.31 -1.61
C GLY A 61 -17.24 -4.04 -2.96
N LEU A 62 -16.78 -5.10 -3.63
CA LEU A 62 -16.14 -5.01 -4.94
C LEU A 62 -17.10 -4.51 -6.02
N ALA A 63 -18.34 -4.99 -6.02
CA ALA A 63 -19.37 -4.53 -6.97
C ALA A 63 -19.70 -3.04 -6.78
N LEU A 64 -19.77 -2.56 -5.54
CA LEU A 64 -19.98 -1.15 -5.23
C LEU A 64 -18.77 -0.30 -5.65
N ALA A 65 -17.55 -0.76 -5.38
CA ALA A 65 -16.32 -0.09 -5.78
C ALA A 65 -16.25 0.10 -7.31
N ARG A 66 -16.54 -0.96 -8.06
CA ARG A 66 -16.63 -0.92 -9.54
C ARG A 66 -17.72 0.04 -10.01
N LYS A 67 -18.92 0.00 -9.41
CA LYS A 67 -20.03 0.90 -9.78
C LYS A 67 -19.69 2.37 -9.54
N GLN A 68 -18.91 2.66 -8.52
CA GLN A 68 -18.52 4.02 -8.13
C GLN A 68 -17.19 4.46 -8.74
N ASN A 69 -16.52 3.61 -9.53
CA ASN A 69 -15.19 3.84 -10.07
C ASN A 69 -14.16 4.24 -8.99
N ARG A 70 -14.13 3.50 -7.88
CA ARG A 70 -13.22 3.72 -6.74
C ARG A 70 -12.40 2.48 -6.45
N GLY A 71 -11.18 2.68 -5.94
CA GLY A 71 -10.35 1.57 -5.45
C GLY A 71 -10.93 0.91 -4.20
N PHE A 72 -10.51 -0.33 -3.94
CA PHE A 72 -11.00 -1.15 -2.85
C PHE A 72 -9.86 -1.51 -1.90
N LEU A 73 -9.79 -0.85 -0.74
CA LEU A 73 -8.75 -1.14 0.26
C LEU A 73 -9.19 -2.29 1.18
N THR A 74 -8.35 -3.32 1.27
CA THR A 74 -8.48 -4.39 2.25
C THR A 74 -7.50 -4.19 3.40
N ILE A 75 -7.99 -4.35 4.62
CA ILE A 75 -7.20 -4.24 5.84
C ILE A 75 -7.26 -5.60 6.53
N MET A 76 -6.10 -6.12 6.90
CA MET A 76 -6.00 -7.37 7.67
C MET A 76 -4.97 -7.25 8.78
N ASN A 77 -5.11 -8.12 9.77
CA ASN A 77 -4.02 -8.43 10.67
C ASN A 77 -2.94 -9.21 9.91
N HIS A 78 -1.67 -8.91 10.16
CA HIS A 78 -0.52 -9.58 9.56
C HIS A 78 0.21 -10.37 10.63
N MET A 79 0.20 -11.70 10.49
CA MET A 79 0.89 -12.62 11.39
C MET A 79 2.16 -13.17 10.75
N SER A 80 2.22 -13.28 9.42
CA SER A 80 3.34 -13.89 8.73
C SER A 80 3.51 -13.43 7.28
N VAL A 81 4.73 -13.56 6.74
CA VAL A 81 5.00 -13.32 5.31
C VAL A 81 4.21 -14.27 4.40
N CYS A 82 3.75 -15.42 4.93
CA CYS A 82 2.92 -16.37 4.19
C CYS A 82 1.46 -15.92 4.05
N ASP A 83 1.06 -14.82 4.70
CA ASP A 83 -0.32 -14.33 4.64
C ASP A 83 -0.69 -13.87 3.22
N ASP A 84 0.24 -13.21 2.51
CA ASP A 84 0.02 -12.74 1.13
C ASP A 84 -0.29 -13.90 0.15
N PRO A 85 0.57 -14.93 0.00
CA PRO A 85 0.30 -16.04 -0.91
C PRO A 85 -0.92 -16.86 -0.48
N PHE A 86 -1.09 -17.14 0.81
CA PHE A 86 -2.21 -17.98 1.26
C PHE A 86 -3.55 -17.27 1.20
N LEU A 87 -3.60 -15.97 1.48
CA LEU A 87 -4.84 -15.22 1.31
C LEU A 87 -5.34 -15.28 -0.14
N TRP A 88 -4.44 -15.20 -1.11
CA TRP A 88 -4.81 -15.39 -2.52
C TRP A 88 -5.33 -16.80 -2.78
N GLY A 89 -4.66 -17.82 -2.22
CA GLY A 89 -5.09 -19.21 -2.33
C GLY A 89 -6.47 -19.51 -1.72
N CYS A 90 -6.85 -18.80 -0.66
CA CYS A 90 -8.17 -18.93 -0.01
C CYS A 90 -9.32 -18.44 -0.88
N LEU A 91 -9.08 -17.48 -1.80
CA LEU A 91 -10.14 -16.87 -2.60
C LEU A 91 -10.50 -17.75 -3.83
N PRO A 92 -11.77 -17.70 -4.29
CA PRO A 92 -12.16 -18.37 -5.52
C PRO A 92 -11.50 -17.74 -6.74
N TRP A 93 -11.25 -18.57 -7.76
CA TRP A 93 -10.51 -18.19 -8.96
C TRP A 93 -11.07 -16.97 -9.71
N ARG A 94 -12.38 -16.72 -9.59
CA ARG A 94 -13.07 -15.60 -10.22
C ARG A 94 -12.49 -14.21 -9.88
N TYR A 95 -11.80 -14.05 -8.76
CA TYR A 95 -11.19 -12.77 -8.39
C TYR A 95 -9.84 -12.52 -9.09
N PHE A 96 -9.27 -13.53 -9.74
CA PHE A 96 -7.94 -13.44 -10.37
C PHE A 96 -7.98 -13.55 -11.88
N MET A 97 -9.17 -13.67 -12.48
CA MET A 97 -9.32 -13.80 -13.94
C MET A 97 -9.15 -12.47 -14.67
N ASP A 98 -9.47 -11.37 -14.00
CA ASP A 98 -9.37 -10.05 -14.57
C ASP A 98 -7.96 -9.47 -14.32
N LEU A 99 -7.32 -8.98 -15.39
CA LEU A 99 -5.99 -8.38 -15.35
C LEU A 99 -5.92 -7.17 -14.39
N ASP A 100 -7.02 -6.43 -14.33
CA ASP A 100 -7.13 -5.18 -13.58
C ASP A 100 -7.49 -5.41 -12.11
N ASP A 101 -8.16 -6.51 -11.78
CA ASP A 101 -8.58 -6.83 -10.41
C ASP A 101 -7.52 -7.55 -9.57
N ILE A 102 -6.34 -7.84 -10.12
CA ILE A 102 -5.26 -8.37 -9.28
C ILE A 102 -4.81 -7.30 -8.30
N ARG A 103 -4.92 -7.67 -7.02
CA ARG A 103 -4.46 -6.95 -5.83
C ARG A 103 -3.03 -6.43 -5.94
N TRP A 104 -2.89 -5.17 -5.55
CA TRP A 104 -1.62 -4.51 -5.27
C TRP A 104 -1.25 -4.64 -3.80
N GLY A 105 0.04 -4.82 -3.55
CA GLY A 105 0.59 -4.93 -2.21
C GLY A 105 1.70 -3.91 -1.95
N LEU A 106 1.96 -3.68 -0.67
CA LEU A 106 3.14 -2.94 -0.20
C LEU A 106 4.05 -3.94 0.50
N ALA A 107 5.33 -3.99 0.11
CA ALA A 107 6.32 -4.83 0.77
C ALA A 107 7.58 -4.06 1.13
N ALA A 108 8.32 -4.58 2.10
CA ALA A 108 9.54 -3.96 2.59
C ALA A 108 10.66 -4.06 1.54
N SER A 109 11.26 -2.92 1.19
CA SER A 109 12.43 -2.86 0.30
C SER A 109 13.58 -3.71 0.85
N ASN A 110 13.84 -3.62 2.15
CA ASN A 110 14.91 -4.31 2.83
C ASN A 110 14.74 -5.84 2.95
N VAL A 111 13.55 -6.40 2.70
CA VAL A 111 13.29 -7.85 2.78
C VAL A 111 13.05 -8.44 1.40
N CYS A 112 12.14 -7.84 0.63
CA CYS A 112 11.67 -8.39 -0.64
C CYS A 112 12.54 -7.98 -1.83
N PHE A 113 13.29 -6.87 -1.74
CA PHE A 113 14.04 -6.30 -2.88
C PHE A 113 15.57 -6.42 -2.70
N LYS A 114 16.03 -7.43 -1.95
CA LYS A 114 17.47 -7.66 -1.72
C LYS A 114 18.25 -8.14 -2.96
N THR A 115 17.58 -8.85 -3.87
CA THR A 115 18.20 -9.43 -5.07
C THR A 115 17.42 -9.03 -6.32
N GLU A 116 18.09 -8.95 -7.47
CA GLU A 116 17.45 -8.57 -8.73
C GLU A 116 16.32 -9.53 -9.13
N ALA A 117 16.51 -10.83 -8.89
CA ALA A 117 15.49 -11.84 -9.15
C ALA A 117 14.25 -11.66 -8.27
N ALA A 118 14.44 -11.42 -6.96
CA ALA A 118 13.33 -11.17 -6.06
C ALA A 118 12.63 -9.86 -6.39
N SER A 119 13.39 -8.80 -6.67
CA SER A 119 12.87 -7.50 -7.10
C SER A 119 11.99 -7.63 -8.34
N THR A 120 12.44 -8.39 -9.34
CA THR A 120 11.67 -8.64 -10.57
C THR A 120 10.40 -9.42 -10.28
N PHE A 121 10.49 -10.48 -9.47
CA PHE A 121 9.33 -11.29 -9.07
C PHE A 121 8.26 -10.46 -8.35
N PHE A 122 8.66 -9.67 -7.35
CA PHE A 122 7.73 -8.83 -6.59
C PHE A 122 7.17 -7.68 -7.43
N SER A 123 7.96 -7.11 -8.34
CA SER A 123 7.49 -6.09 -9.29
C SER A 123 6.45 -6.66 -10.27
N LEU A 124 6.67 -7.88 -10.76
CA LEU A 124 5.68 -8.62 -11.56
C LEU A 124 4.45 -9.00 -10.75
N GLY A 125 4.60 -9.26 -9.44
CA GLY A 125 3.52 -9.55 -8.51
C GLY A 125 2.67 -8.33 -8.11
N LYS A 126 2.86 -7.16 -8.74
CA LYS A 126 2.18 -5.89 -8.37
C LYS A 126 2.45 -5.45 -6.93
N ILE A 127 3.68 -5.67 -6.45
CA ILE A 127 4.10 -5.27 -5.11
C ILE A 127 4.96 -4.01 -5.19
N LEU A 128 4.55 -2.95 -4.50
CA LEU A 128 5.28 -1.69 -4.40
C LEU A 128 6.28 -1.77 -3.25
N SER A 129 7.51 -1.30 -3.50
CA SER A 129 8.58 -1.29 -2.51
C SER A 129 8.43 -0.12 -1.54
N THR A 130 8.41 -0.41 -0.25
CA THR A 130 8.28 0.58 0.82
C THR A 130 9.46 0.49 1.78
N GLU A 131 10.00 1.63 2.19
CA GLU A 131 11.06 1.69 3.19
C GLU A 131 10.47 1.83 4.59
N ARG A 132 10.96 1.02 5.53
CA ARG A 132 10.41 0.98 6.89
C ARG A 132 11.15 1.88 7.89
N PHE A 133 12.45 2.11 7.67
CA PHE A 133 13.30 2.78 8.65
C PHE A 133 13.81 4.12 8.10
N GLY A 134 13.63 5.20 8.87
CA GLY A 134 14.23 6.51 8.61
C GLY A 134 13.57 7.39 7.55
N ARG A 135 12.73 6.85 6.65
CA ARG A 135 12.10 7.62 5.55
C ARG A 135 10.76 8.27 5.90
N GLY A 136 10.08 7.78 6.94
CA GLY A 136 8.75 8.29 7.36
C GLY A 136 7.61 7.89 6.40
N PRO A 137 6.39 8.41 6.61
CA PRO A 137 5.20 7.99 5.85
C PRO A 137 5.07 8.62 4.45
N PHE A 138 5.92 9.59 4.09
CA PHE A 138 5.84 10.28 2.80
C PHE A 138 6.81 9.65 1.81
N GLN A 139 6.34 8.62 1.10
CA GLN A 139 7.16 7.82 0.17
C GLN A 139 6.44 7.65 -1.17
N GLY A 140 7.22 7.52 -2.25
CA GLY A 140 6.67 7.35 -3.60
C GLY A 140 5.75 6.13 -3.75
N ALA A 141 6.02 5.05 -3.03
CA ALA A 141 5.15 3.87 -3.03
C ALA A 141 3.77 4.12 -2.39
N LEU A 142 3.70 4.99 -1.36
CA LEU A 142 2.42 5.39 -0.77
C LEU A 142 1.67 6.35 -1.69
N ASP A 143 2.38 7.27 -2.34
CA ASP A 143 1.80 8.15 -3.36
C ASP A 143 1.23 7.33 -4.55
N ALA A 144 1.95 6.30 -4.99
CA ALA A 144 1.50 5.35 -6.02
C ALA A 144 0.29 4.52 -5.58
N ALA A 145 0.28 4.06 -4.33
CA ALA A 145 -0.86 3.38 -3.71
C ALA A 145 -2.11 4.26 -3.71
N VAL A 146 -1.97 5.53 -3.33
CA VAL A 146 -3.05 6.52 -3.35
C VAL A 146 -3.56 6.75 -4.78
N ARG A 147 -2.64 6.80 -5.75
CA ARG A 147 -2.97 6.94 -7.18
C ARG A 147 -3.75 5.74 -7.72
N ILE A 148 -3.36 4.51 -7.34
CA ILE A 148 -4.09 3.28 -7.73
C ILE A 148 -5.50 3.27 -7.12
N LEU A 149 -5.65 3.70 -5.86
CA LEU A 149 -6.95 3.78 -5.19
C LEU A 149 -7.88 4.86 -5.74
N SER A 150 -7.31 5.94 -6.24
CA SER A 150 -8.03 7.11 -6.74
C SER A 150 -7.71 7.32 -8.23
N PRO A 151 -8.28 6.46 -9.11
CA PRO A 151 -8.10 6.60 -10.55
C PRO A 151 -8.84 7.82 -11.10
N ASP A 152 -9.93 8.22 -10.44
CA ASP A 152 -10.70 9.41 -10.79
C ASP A 152 -9.95 10.66 -10.29
N ASP A 153 -9.59 11.54 -11.23
CA ASP A 153 -9.00 12.85 -10.91
C ASP A 153 -10.05 13.81 -10.30
N SER A 154 -11.31 13.35 -10.15
CA SER A 154 -12.36 14.05 -9.41
C SER A 154 -12.08 14.01 -7.89
N LEU A 155 -11.26 14.95 -7.42
CA LEU A 155 -11.12 15.21 -6.00
C LEU A 155 -12.37 15.95 -5.50
N ASP A 156 -13.15 15.31 -4.65
CA ASP A 156 -14.32 15.93 -4.02
C ASP A 156 -13.85 16.98 -2.99
N GLU A 157 -13.95 18.25 -3.36
CA GLU A 157 -13.43 19.40 -2.59
C GLU A 157 -13.87 19.41 -1.12
N LYS A 158 -15.07 18.90 -0.83
CA LYS A 158 -15.63 18.84 0.54
C LYS A 158 -14.88 17.87 1.46
N HIS A 159 -14.12 16.95 0.90
CA HIS A 159 -13.28 16.01 1.62
C HIS A 159 -11.79 16.37 1.48
N ILE A 160 -11.44 17.55 0.96
CA ILE A 160 -10.06 18.03 1.00
C ILE A 160 -9.85 18.68 2.36
N TYR A 161 -8.88 18.19 3.14
CA TYR A 161 -8.42 18.91 4.32
C TYR A 161 -7.73 20.20 3.85
N GLN A 162 -8.42 21.32 3.93
CA GLN A 162 -7.95 22.63 3.47
C GLN A 162 -6.88 23.26 4.40
N GLY A 163 -6.30 22.47 5.31
CA GLY A 163 -5.60 23.00 6.46
C GLY A 163 -6.58 23.61 7.46
N THR A 164 -6.17 23.71 8.73
CA THR A 164 -6.72 24.78 9.55
C THR A 164 -6.32 26.10 8.89
N PRO A 165 -7.16 27.15 8.87
CA PRO A 165 -6.71 28.47 8.44
C PRO A 165 -5.52 28.83 9.34
N SER A 166 -4.32 28.75 8.77
CA SER A 166 -3.11 29.10 9.48
C SER A 166 -3.27 30.54 9.92
N SER A 167 -3.37 30.76 11.23
CA SER A 167 -3.22 32.08 11.83
C SER A 167 -1.86 32.60 11.38
N LYS A 168 -1.86 33.41 10.33
CA LYS A 168 -0.70 34.12 9.79
C LYS A 168 -0.09 35.13 10.78
N LYS A 169 -0.45 35.10 12.07
CA LYS A 169 -0.08 36.12 13.07
C LYS A 169 1.01 35.73 14.06
N ASP A 170 1.39 34.45 14.20
CA ASP A 170 2.26 34.05 15.32
C ASP A 170 3.68 33.60 14.94
N ILE A 171 4.17 33.91 13.74
CA ILE A 171 5.57 33.67 13.36
C ILE A 171 6.51 34.76 13.91
N THR A 172 5.99 35.92 14.29
CA THR A 172 6.80 37.04 14.79
C THR A 172 7.18 36.93 16.28
N THR A 173 6.64 35.96 17.02
CA THR A 173 6.81 35.85 18.48
C THR A 173 7.74 34.72 18.94
N LEU A 174 8.27 33.90 18.01
CA LEU A 174 9.18 32.79 18.32
C LEU A 174 10.66 33.21 18.46
N ALA A 175 10.99 34.49 18.39
CA ALA A 175 12.33 35.02 18.71
C ALA A 175 12.54 35.21 20.23
N SER A 176 11.90 34.39 21.06
CA SER A 176 12.11 34.39 22.52
C SER A 176 12.91 33.14 22.94
N PRO A 177 13.79 33.26 23.95
CA PRO A 177 14.70 32.19 24.39
C PRO A 177 13.98 30.96 24.99
N LEU A 178 12.64 30.97 25.05
CA LEU A 178 11.81 29.84 25.48
C LEU A 178 11.56 28.84 24.34
N GLY A 179 11.65 29.28 23.07
CA GLY A 179 11.41 28.43 21.90
C GLY A 179 12.50 27.38 21.66
N SER A 180 13.75 27.66 22.05
CA SER A 180 14.87 26.71 21.94
C SER A 180 14.72 25.51 22.87
N SER A 181 14.16 25.71 24.07
CA SER A 181 13.86 24.65 25.05
C SER A 181 12.79 23.67 24.55
N LEU A 182 11.75 24.17 23.87
CA LEU A 182 10.70 23.33 23.29
C LEU A 182 11.18 22.56 22.05
N VAL A 183 12.10 23.14 21.27
CA VAL A 183 12.75 22.45 20.13
C VAL A 183 13.71 21.37 20.62
N GLU A 184 14.44 21.59 21.71
CA GLU A 184 15.25 20.57 22.37
C GLU A 184 14.39 19.42 22.93
N HIS A 185 13.26 19.74 23.59
CA HIS A 185 12.32 18.73 24.09
C HIS A 185 11.64 17.94 22.97
N ALA A 186 11.30 18.59 21.85
CA ALA A 186 10.75 17.91 20.67
C ALA A 186 11.79 16.97 20.03
N LYS A 187 13.06 17.40 19.94
CA LYS A 187 14.16 16.53 19.47
C LYS A 187 14.42 15.37 20.42
N SER A 188 14.30 15.58 21.73
CA SER A 188 14.38 14.51 22.73
C SER A 188 13.24 13.50 22.60
N PHE A 189 12.03 13.93 22.26
CA PHE A 189 10.89 13.05 21.97
C PHE A 189 11.11 12.21 20.70
N TYR A 190 11.73 12.78 19.65
CA TYR A 190 12.06 12.04 18.43
C TYR A 190 13.20 11.03 18.63
N ASN A 191 14.17 11.33 19.49
CA ASN A 191 15.28 10.42 19.82
C ASN A 191 14.93 9.35 20.87
N PHE A 192 13.74 9.40 21.49
CA PHE A 192 13.32 8.40 22.49
C PHE A 192 12.63 7.16 21.87
N SER A 193 12.42 7.13 20.55
CA SER A 193 11.79 5.99 19.87
C SER A 193 12.77 4.91 19.39
N ASP A 194 14.05 4.97 19.75
CA ASP A 194 15.08 4.01 19.31
C ASP A 194 15.23 2.77 20.22
N GLY A 195 14.35 2.58 21.21
CA GLY A 195 14.53 1.57 22.26
C GLY A 195 13.39 0.60 22.52
N VAL A 196 12.27 0.66 21.78
CA VAL A 196 11.17 -0.29 21.95
C VAL A 196 11.11 -1.18 20.73
N GLN A 197 11.56 -2.40 20.93
CA GLN A 197 11.31 -3.57 20.09
C GLN A 197 9.79 -3.71 19.90
N GLN A 198 9.25 -3.01 18.89
CA GLN A 198 7.86 -3.15 18.46
C GLN A 198 7.77 -4.42 17.64
N ASP A 199 7.61 -5.51 18.38
CA ASP A 199 7.24 -6.83 17.88
C ASP A 199 6.03 -6.73 16.93
N LEU A 200 6.25 -7.08 15.67
CA LEU A 200 5.41 -7.95 14.84
C LEU A 200 3.88 -7.69 14.76
N PHE A 201 3.37 -6.49 15.04
CA PHE A 201 1.96 -6.16 14.80
C PHE A 201 1.84 -4.97 13.84
N TRP A 202 1.86 -5.25 12.55
CA TRP A 202 1.57 -4.27 11.52
C TRP A 202 0.30 -4.67 10.77
N ASN A 203 -0.74 -3.84 10.81
CA ASN A 203 -1.88 -3.98 9.91
C ASN A 203 -1.39 -3.74 8.48
N GLN A 204 -1.38 -4.77 7.64
CA GLN A 204 -0.96 -4.63 6.25
C GLN A 204 -2.06 -3.88 5.48
N LEU A 205 -1.76 -2.68 5.00
CA LEU A 205 -2.61 -1.96 4.05
C LEU A 205 -2.41 -2.59 2.67
N LEU A 206 -3.48 -3.13 2.10
CA LEU A 206 -3.41 -3.88 0.84
C LEU A 206 -4.52 -3.46 -0.11
N LEU A 207 -4.13 -3.05 -1.32
CA LEU A 207 -4.96 -2.29 -2.25
C LEU A 207 -5.46 -3.19 -3.37
N LEU A 208 -6.75 -3.18 -3.65
CA LEU A 208 -7.33 -3.74 -4.87
C LEU A 208 -7.71 -2.59 -5.80
#